data_AF-A0A5K0Z9A8-F1
#
_entry.id   AF-A0A5K0Z9A8-F1
#
_cell.length_a   1.000
_cell.length_b   1.000
_cell.length_c   1.000
_cell.angle_alpha   90.00
_cell.angle_beta   90.00
_cell.angle_gamma   90.00
#
_symmetry.space_group_name_H-M   'P 1'
#
loop_
_entity.id
_entity.type
_entity.pdbx_description
1 polymer ?
#
loop_
_entity_poly.entity_id
_entity_poly.type
_entity_poly.pdbx_seq_one_letter_code
_entity_poly.pdbx_strand_id
1 'polypeptide(L)' 'TEKGIFDAIERGSVDFSDDPWPSISRDAIDLIKKMLKANPKERLSATEVL' A
#
# COMPACT_ATOMS: atom_id res chain seq x y z
N THR A 1 -12.27 -13.41 -8.82
CA THR A 1 -13.66 -12.89 -8.87
C THR A 1 -13.65 -11.47 -8.37
N GLU A 2 -14.49 -10.59 -8.91
CA GLU A 2 -14.54 -9.17 -8.51
C GLU A 2 -14.80 -8.99 -7.01
N LYS A 3 -15.62 -9.88 -6.43
CA LYS A 3 -15.88 -9.92 -4.98
C LYS A 3 -14.61 -10.06 -4.14
N GLY A 4 -13.69 -10.94 -4.53
CA GLY A 4 -12.44 -11.13 -3.79
C GLY A 4 -11.51 -9.90 -3.82
N ILE A 5 -11.60 -9.09 -4.88
CA ILE A 5 -10.85 -7.84 -4.99
C ILE A 5 -11.47 -6.79 -4.07
N PHE A 6 -12.79 -6.64 -4.09
CA PHE A 6 -13.49 -5.72 -3.19
C PHE A 6 -13.24 -6.04 -1.71
N ASP A 7 -13.36 -7.32 -1.34
CA ASP A 7 -13.10 -7.77 0.04
C ASP A 7 -11.64 -7.48 0.45
N ALA A 8 -10.68 -7.56 -0.48
CA ALA A 8 -9.28 -7.23 -0.22
C ALA A 8 -9.04 -5.73 -0.05
N ILE A 9 -9.70 -4.90 -0.86
CA ILE A 9 -9.66 -3.45 -0.73
C ILE A 9 -10.28 -3.00 0.60
N GLU A 10 -11.40 -3.60 1.00
CA GLU A 10 -12.08 -3.30 2.26
C GLU A 10 -11.22 -3.62 3.49
N ARG A 11 -10.45 -4.72 3.45
CA ARG A 11 -9.48 -5.05 4.53
C ARG A 11 -8.34 -4.05 4.64
N GLY A 12 -7.94 -3.41 3.53
CA GLY A 12 -6.91 -2.37 3.52
C GLY A 12 -5.50 -2.83 3.94
N SER A 13 -5.27 -4.14 4.10
CA SER A 13 -3.97 -4.71 4.47
C SER A 13 -3.23 -5.21 3.24
N VAL A 14 -2.04 -4.68 3.00
CA VAL A 14 -1.13 -5.14 1.93
C VAL A 14 0.03 -5.87 2.58
N ASP A 15 0.28 -7.10 2.14
CA ASP A 15 1.42 -7.89 2.58
C ASP A 15 2.60 -7.72 1.63
N PHE A 16 3.78 -7.52 2.21
CA PHE A 16 5.06 -7.30 1.54
C PHE A 16 6.10 -8.36 1.95
N SER A 17 5.65 -9.49 2.49
CA SER A 17 6.50 -10.57 2.99
C SER A 17 7.00 -11.52 1.90
N ASP A 18 6.23 -11.69 0.82
CA ASP A 18 6.53 -12.60 -0.28
C ASP A 18 7.33 -11.95 -1.42
N ASP A 19 8.06 -12.76 -2.18
CA ASP A 19 8.79 -12.30 -3.36
C ASP A 19 7.86 -11.59 -4.36
N PRO A 20 8.31 -10.46 -4.95
CA PRO A 20 9.67 -9.91 -4.91
C PRO A 20 9.92 -8.92 -3.77
N TRP A 21 8.95 -8.66 -2.90
CA TRP A 21 9.00 -7.52 -1.96
C TRP A 21 10.18 -7.51 -1.00
N PRO A 22 10.66 -8.64 -0.44
CA PRO A 22 11.87 -8.66 0.38
C PRO A 22 13.14 -8.14 -0.31
N SER A 23 13.18 -8.16 -1.65
CA SER A 23 14.31 -7.67 -2.44
C SER A 23 14.25 -6.17 -2.77
N ILE A 24 13.09 -5.53 -2.56
CA ILE A 24 12.87 -4.11 -2.82
C ILE A 24 13.37 -3.26 -1.65
N SER A 25 13.79 -2.03 -1.91
CA SER A 25 14.25 -1.12 -0.85
C SER A 25 13.15 -0.87 0.18
N ARG A 26 13.54 -0.82 1.46
CA ARG A 26 12.63 -0.54 2.57
C ARG A 26 11.94 0.81 2.40
N ASP A 27 12.65 1.81 1.87
CA ASP A 27 12.11 3.15 1.63
C ASP A 27 11.00 3.16 0.57
N ALA A 28 11.14 2.36 -0.49
CA ALA A 28 10.09 2.22 -1.50
C ALA A 28 8.85 1.53 -0.93
N ILE A 29 9.02 0.49 -0.12
CA ILE A 29 7.92 -0.20 0.56
C ILE A 29 7.22 0.75 1.55
N ASP A 30 7.98 1.54 2.30
CA ASP A 30 7.44 2.52 3.25
C ASP A 30 6.63 3.62 2.53
N LEU A 31 7.14 4.12 1.39
CA LEU A 31 6.41 5.07 0.56
C LEU A 31 5.07 4.50 0.10
N ILE A 32 5.06 3.27 -0.43
CA ILE A 32 3.83 2.60 -0.87
C ILE A 32 2.83 2.44 0.29
N LYS A 33 3.31 2.05 1.48
CA LYS A 33 2.47 1.93 2.69
C LYS A 33 1.80 3.26 3.06
N LYS A 34 2.52 4.38 2.94
CA LYS A 34 1.98 5.72 3.19
C LYS A 34 1.00 6.19 2.12
N MET A 35 1.21 5.78 0.86
CA MET A 35 0.28 6.07 -0.25
C MET A 35 -1.00 5.22 -0.21
N LEU A 36 -0.96 4.03 0.37
CA LEU A 36 -2.10 3.11 0.47
C LEU A 36 -2.84 3.19 1.82
N LYS A 37 -2.61 4.24 2.61
CA LYS A 37 -3.34 4.48 3.87
C LYS A 37 -4.86 4.52 3.63
N ALA A 38 -5.61 3.71 4.37
CA ALA A 38 -7.07 3.65 4.29
C ALA A 38 -7.71 5.00 4.66
N ASN A 39 -7.21 5.65 5.72
CA ASN A 39 -7.62 7.00 6.11
C ASN A 39 -7.07 8.04 5.12
N PRO A 40 -7.92 8.75 4.35
CA PRO A 40 -7.45 9.73 3.38
C PRO A 40 -6.68 10.90 3.99
N LYS A 41 -6.92 11.23 5.27
CA LYS A 41 -6.20 12.31 5.98
C LYS A 41 -4.77 11.96 6.35
N GLU A 42 -4.45 10.66 6.41
CA GLU A 42 -3.10 10.15 6.66
C GLU A 42 -2.38 9.73 5.37
N ARG A 43 -3.10 9.77 4.23
CA ARG A 43 -2.57 9.36 2.93
C ARG A 43 -1.76 10.51 2.35
N LEU A 44 -0.55 10.20 1.89
CA LEU A 44 0.28 11.19 1.21
C LEU A 44 -0.46 11.74 -0.02
N SER A 45 -0.42 13.06 -0.15
CA SER A 45 -0.79 13.78 -1.34
C SER A 45 0.27 13.61 -2.43
N ALA A 46 -0.11 13.82 -3.68
CA ALA A 46 0.83 13.76 -4.80
C ALA A 46 2.02 14.72 -4.60
N THR A 47 1.78 15.89 -3.99
CA THR A 47 2.83 16.88 -3.68
C THR A 47 3.83 16.42 -2.62
N GLU A 48 3.47 15.51 -1.72
CA GLU A 48 4.38 15.00 -0.68
C GLU A 48 5.22 13.81 -1.16
N VAL A 49 4.91 13.26 -2.34
CA VAL A 49 5.60 12.11 -2.94
C VAL A 49 6.65 12.53 -3.99
N LEU A 50 6.57 13.76 -4.49
CA LEU A 50 7.37 14.29 -5.60
C LEU A 50 8.76 14.78 -5.20
#